data_AF-A0A0B8NSK7-F1
#
_entry.id   AF-A0A0B8NSK7-F1
#
_cell.length_a   1.000
_cell.length_b   1.000
_cell.length_c   1.000
_cell.angle_alpha   90.00
_cell.angle_beta   90.00
_cell.angle_gamma   90.00
#
_symmetry.space_group_name_H-M   'P 1'
#
loop_
_entity.id
_entity.type
_entity.pdbx_description
1 polymer ?
#
loop_
_entity_poly.entity_id
_entity_poly.type
_entity_poly.pdbx_seq_one_letter_code
_entity_poly.pdbx_strand_id
1 'polypeptide(L)' 'MSRYLEAHEYQFQNINDTSGAISRDWGISVTPTIAIIKDGKVETITTGVTTPVGLFARLLLSKI' A
#
# COMPACT_ATOMS: atom_id res chain seq x y z
N MET A 1 -12.98 -8.89 3.27
CA MET A 1 -12.49 -7.54 2.96
C MET A 1 -13.45 -6.75 2.08
N SER A 2 -14.03 -7.33 1.02
CA SER A 2 -14.92 -6.60 0.08
C SER A 2 -16.10 -5.88 0.75
N ARG A 3 -16.75 -6.51 1.74
CA ARG A 3 -17.81 -5.86 2.55
C ARG A 3 -17.33 -4.63 3.34
N TYR A 4 -16.07 -4.62 3.79
CA TYR A 4 -15.51 -3.47 4.53
C TYR A 4 -15.31 -2.27 3.59
N LEU A 5 -14.78 -2.53 2.38
CA LEU A 5 -14.63 -1.50 1.35
C LEU A 5 -15.99 -0.93 0.92
N GLU A 6 -16.97 -1.80 0.70
CA GLU A 6 -18.34 -1.40 0.34
C GLU A 6 -18.98 -0.52 1.43
N ALA A 7 -18.88 -0.93 2.70
CA ALA A 7 -19.42 -0.17 3.82
C ALA A 7 -18.74 1.20 4.03
N HIS A 8 -17.52 1.39 3.52
CA HIS A 8 -16.76 2.65 3.60
C HIS A 8 -16.69 3.37 2.24
N GLU A 9 -17.45 2.90 1.24
CA GLU A 9 -17.52 3.44 -0.11
C GLU A 9 -16.15 3.54 -0.81
N TYR A 10 -15.18 2.70 -0.42
CA TYR A 10 -13.86 2.68 -1.03
C TYR A 10 -13.89 2.02 -2.42
N GLN A 11 -13.38 2.75 -3.41
CA GLN A 11 -13.43 2.36 -4.83
C GLN A 11 -12.10 1.79 -5.36
N PHE A 12 -11.08 1.65 -4.52
CA PHE A 12 -9.79 1.12 -4.95
C PHE A 12 -9.84 -0.41 -5.08
N GLN A 13 -9.06 -0.94 -6.03
CA GLN A 13 -8.93 -2.38 -6.22
C GLN A 13 -8.29 -3.04 -5.00
N ASN A 14 -8.81 -4.20 -4.62
CA ASN A 14 -8.25 -5.00 -3.53
C ASN A 14 -7.99 -6.43 -3.97
N ILE A 15 -6.92 -7.01 -3.44
CA ILE A 15 -6.59 -8.42 -3.64
C ILE A 15 -6.60 -9.09 -2.27
N ASN A 16 -7.40 -10.15 -2.13
CA ASN A 16 -7.47 -10.93 -0.90
C ASN A 16 -6.33 -11.97 -0.87
N ASP A 17 -5.16 -11.59 -0.37
CA ASP A 17 -3.98 -12.46 -0.23
C ASP A 17 -4.09 -13.42 0.98
N THR A 18 -5.07 -14.33 0.93
CA THR A 18 -5.40 -15.22 2.07
C THR A 18 -4.28 -16.21 2.43
N SER A 19 -3.44 -16.62 1.47
CA SER A 19 -2.28 -17.47 1.72
C SER A 19 -1.01 -16.68 2.06
N GLY A 20 -1.03 -15.35 1.95
CA GLY A 20 0.13 -14.50 2.11
C GLY A 20 1.19 -14.69 1.02
N ALA A 21 0.85 -15.30 -0.12
CA ALA A 21 1.81 -15.58 -1.19
C ALA A 21 2.32 -14.29 -1.82
N ILE A 22 1.40 -13.35 -2.11
CA ILE A 22 1.76 -12.06 -2.72
C ILE A 22 2.62 -11.25 -1.74
N SER A 23 2.21 -11.19 -0.47
CA SER A 23 2.95 -10.46 0.57
C SER A 23 4.37 -11.00 0.73
N ARG A 24 4.55 -12.32 0.65
CA ARG A 24 5.85 -12.98 0.76
C ARG A 24 6.74 -12.74 -0.46
N ASP A 25 6.17 -12.78 -1.66
CA ASP A 25 6.89 -12.47 -2.91
C ASP A 25 7.39 -11.02 -2.91
N TRP A 26 6.64 -10.11 -2.28
CA TRP A 26 7.02 -8.71 -2.08
C TRP A 26 7.92 -8.47 -0.86
N GLY A 27 8.28 -9.51 -0.09
CA GLY A 27 9.12 -9.38 1.10
C GLY A 27 8.46 -8.63 2.27
N ILE A 28 7.14 -8.56 2.32
CA ILE A 28 6.39 -7.86 3.36
C ILE A 28 6.35 -8.71 4.64
N SER A 29 6.99 -8.23 5.70
CA SER A 29 7.07 -8.91 6.99
C SER A 29 6.26 -8.25 8.11
N VAL A 30 5.82 -7.00 7.91
CA VAL A 30 5.09 -6.20 8.91
C VAL A 30 3.95 -5.44 8.23
N THR A 31 2.85 -5.25 8.96
CA THR A 31 1.71 -4.44 8.52
C THR A 31 1.52 -3.21 9.42
N PRO A 32 1.12 -2.04 8.87
CA PRO A 32 0.91 -1.77 7.45
C PRO A 32 2.23 -1.58 6.69
N THR A 33 2.25 -1.96 5.40
CA THR A 33 3.33 -1.65 4.45
C THR A 33 2.73 -0.94 3.25
N ILE A 34 3.37 0.16 2.82
CA ILE A 34 2.92 1.00 1.71
C ILE A 34 4.09 1.15 0.74
N ALA A 35 3.88 0.75 -0.52
CA ALA A 35 4.83 0.94 -1.60
C ALA A 35 4.31 2.02 -2.56
N ILE A 36 5.18 2.96 -2.96
CA ILE A 36 4.89 3.94 -4.01
C ILE A 36 5.62 3.48 -5.27
N ILE A 37 4.89 3.33 -6.36
CA ILE A 37 5.37 2.79 -7.63
C ILE A 37 5.17 3.85 -8.72
N LYS A 38 6.21 4.11 -9.51
CA LYS A 38 6.20 5.01 -10.66
C LYS A 38 6.94 4.36 -11.81
N ASP A 39 6.38 4.45 -13.02
CA ASP A 39 6.98 3.88 -14.24
C ASP A 39 7.41 2.41 -14.12
N GLY A 40 6.60 1.61 -13.41
CA GLY A 40 6.85 0.19 -13.17
C GLY A 40 7.95 -0.12 -12.15
N LYS A 41 8.46 0.89 -11.44
CA LYS A 41 9.52 0.76 -10.43
C LYS A 41 9.04 1.20 -9.05
N VAL A 42 9.58 0.56 -8.02
CA VAL A 42 9.34 0.95 -6.63
C VAL A 42 10.21 2.16 -6.29
N GLU A 43 9.59 3.28 -5.98
CA GLU A 43 10.27 4.51 -5.56
C GLU A 43 10.54 4.52 -4.05
N THR A 44 9.57 4.07 -3.26
CA THR A 44 9.72 3.99 -1.80
C THR A 44 8.83 2.91 -1.19
N ILE A 45 9.32 2.31 -0.10
CA ILE A 45 8.57 1.38 0.76
C ILE A 45 8.58 1.95 2.17
N THR A 46 7.41 2.09 2.78
CA THR A 46 7.25 2.51 4.18
C THR A 46 6.53 1.40 4.96
N THR A 47 7.13 0.96 6.07
CA THR A 47 6.61 -0.12 6.91
C THR A 47 6.36 0.40 8.33
N GLY A 48 5.20 0.06 8.90
CA GLY A 48 4.78 0.48 10.23
C GLY A 48 3.87 1.71 10.24
N VAL A 49 3.67 2.28 11.43
CA VAL A 49 2.75 3.42 11.63
C VAL A 49 3.22 4.64 10.84
N THR A 50 2.28 5.29 10.16
CA THR A 50 2.52 6.50 9.36
C THR A 50 1.35 7.47 9.50
N THR A 51 1.55 8.74 9.11
CA THR A 51 0.51 9.77 9.09
C THR A 51 0.06 10.09 7.67
N PRO A 52 -1.18 10.53 7.46
CA PRO A 52 -1.66 10.94 6.12
C PRO A 52 -0.80 12.04 5.50
N VAL A 53 -0.37 13.03 6.29
CA VAL A 53 0.51 14.13 5.82
C VAL A 53 1.86 13.59 5.39
N GLY A 54 2.46 12.69 6.19
CA GLY A 54 3.74 12.07 5.85
C GLY A 54 3.66 11.20 4.60
N LEU A 55 2.53 10.52 4.37
CA LEU A 55 2.31 9.73 3.16
C LEU A 55 2.13 10.63 1.92
N PHE A 56 1.36 11.72 2.05
CA PHE A 56 1.16 12.67 0.96
C PHE A 56 2.47 13.35 0.54
N ALA A 57 3.31 13.74 1.50
CA ALA A 57 4.63 14.30 1.21
C ALA A 57 5.52 13.33 0.42
N ARG A 58 5.54 12.04 0.79
CA ARG A 58 6.27 11.00 0.03
C ARG A 58 5.74 10.84 -1.39
N LEU A 59 4.41 10.84 -1.57
CA LEU A 59 3.79 10.78 -2.89
C LEU A 59 4.21 11.97 -3.77
N LEU A 60 4.22 13.18 -3.23
CA LEU A 60 4.67 14.38 -3.95
C LEU A 60 6.15 14.26 -4.37
N LEU A 61 7.01 13.80 -3.46
CA LEU A 61 8.44 13.62 -3.74
C LEU A 61 8.71 12.54 -4.79
N SER A 62 7.90 11.46 -4.84
CA SER A 62 8.01 10.44 -5.88
C SER A 62 7.54 10.91 -7.26
N LYS A 63 6.71 11.96 -7.34
CA LYS A 63 6.22 12.51 -8.62
C LYS A 63 7.27 13.36 -9.33
N ILE A 64 8.20 13.96 -8.58
CA ILE A 64 9.37 14.67 -9.10
C ILE A 64 10.28 13.69 -9.84
#